data_AF-A0A961CXT6-F1
#
_entry.id   AF-A0A961CXT6-F1
#
_cell.length_a   1.000
_cell.length_b   1.000
_cell.length_c   1.000
_cell.angle_alpha   90.00
_cell.angle_beta   90.00
_cell.angle_gamma   90.00
#
_symmetry.space_group_name_H-M   'P 1'
#
loop_
_entity.id
_entity.type
_entity.pdbx_description
1 polymer ?
#
loop_
_entity_poly.entity_id
_entity_poly.type
_entity_poly.pdbx_seq_one_letter_code
_entity_poly.pdbx_strand_id
1 'polypeptide(L)'
;NSDRTADLVRHRFTTAFFVGVAVGDTDAVVIDHGEIRDHRWVRPRDMLDQHAAGEVALAPPTFITLEHIAPLRSPAEVLAGSPGGRNGPAEVEHFSTRVGATEDGWAALYHGDAGYDSGDITMAGPRHRLWMDELPWRYERQVR
;
A
#
# COMPACT_ATOMS: atom_id res chain seq x y z
N ASN A 1 1.66 -8.21 -25.65
CA ASN A 1 1.42 -7.25 -24.54
C ASN A 1 0.24 -7.64 -23.62
N SER A 2 -0.59 -8.64 -23.94
CA SER A 2 -1.75 -9.05 -23.11
C SER A 2 -1.46 -10.14 -22.06
N ASP A 3 -0.21 -10.60 -21.95
CA ASP A 3 0.15 -11.80 -21.17
C ASP A 3 0.55 -11.45 -19.72
N ARG A 4 1.08 -10.24 -19.48
CA ARG A 4 1.48 -9.78 -18.14
C ARG A 4 0.31 -9.37 -17.24
N THR A 5 -0.84 -9.03 -17.80
CA THR A 5 -2.06 -8.72 -17.05
C THR A 5 -2.74 -9.95 -16.49
N ALA A 6 -2.71 -11.06 -17.23
CA ALA A 6 -3.39 -12.29 -16.85
C ALA A 6 -2.76 -12.94 -15.60
N ASP A 7 -1.44 -12.77 -15.39
CA ASP A 7 -0.74 -13.35 -14.25
C ASP A 7 -1.05 -12.65 -12.91
N LEU A 8 -1.33 -11.35 -12.93
CA LEU A 8 -1.64 -10.56 -11.72
C LEU A 8 -2.99 -10.93 -11.07
N VAL A 9 -3.88 -11.61 -11.80
CA VAL A 9 -5.27 -11.87 -11.38
C VAL A 9 -5.50 -13.30 -10.90
N ARG A 10 -4.52 -14.21 -11.02
CA ARG A 10 -4.73 -15.64 -10.70
C ARG A 10 -5.01 -15.93 -9.22
N HIS A 11 -4.54 -15.09 -8.30
CA HIS A 11 -4.71 -15.30 -6.87
C HIS A 11 -5.25 -14.05 -6.19
N ARG A 12 -6.41 -14.18 -5.53
CA ARG A 12 -7.00 -13.15 -4.68
C ARG A 12 -6.81 -13.56 -3.22
N PHE A 13 -6.22 -12.66 -2.44
CA PHE A 13 -6.02 -12.86 -1.01
C PHE A 13 -6.97 -11.92 -0.25
N THR A 14 -7.57 -12.45 0.81
CA THR A 14 -8.17 -11.61 1.85
C THR A 14 -7.11 -11.38 2.90
N THR A 15 -6.46 -10.22 2.85
CA THR A 15 -5.34 -9.87 3.72
C THR A 15 -5.77 -8.82 4.71
N ALA A 16 -5.56 -9.08 6.01
CA ALA A 16 -5.68 -8.09 7.06
C ALA A 16 -4.28 -7.59 7.44
N PHE A 17 -4.14 -6.27 7.60
CA PHE A 17 -2.90 -5.64 8.04
C PHE A 17 -3.02 -5.29 9.52
N PHE A 18 -1.98 -5.61 10.27
CA PHE A 18 -1.90 -5.36 11.70
C PHE A 18 -0.68 -4.50 12.00
N VAL A 19 -0.77 -3.72 13.08
CA VAL A 19 0.36 -2.95 13.60
C VAL A 19 0.53 -3.23 15.08
N GLY A 20 1.78 -3.28 15.52
CA GLY A 20 2.17 -3.46 16.90
C GLY A 20 3.46 -2.72 17.18
N VAL A 21 3.69 -2.40 18.45
CA VAL A 21 4.96 -1.84 18.91
C VAL A 21 5.88 -3.01 19.22
N ALA A 22 7.05 -3.05 18.60
CA ALA A 22 8.07 -4.02 18.95
C ALA A 22 8.49 -3.79 20.41
N VAL A 23 8.52 -4.87 21.19
CA VAL A 23 8.89 -4.86 22.62
C VAL A 23 10.16 -5.68 22.81
N GLY A 24 11.06 -5.21 23.67
CA GLY A 24 12.37 -5.83 23.89
C GLY A 24 13.46 -5.26 22.99
N ASP A 25 14.54 -6.01 22.82
CA ASP A 25 15.66 -5.62 21.97
C ASP A 25 15.29 -5.79 20.49
N THR A 26 15.02 -4.68 19.82
CA THR A 26 14.60 -4.65 18.41
C THR A 26 15.72 -4.94 17.44
N ASP A 27 16.98 -4.89 17.88
CA ASP A 27 18.15 -5.16 17.03
C ASP A 27 18.40 -6.67 16.87
N ALA A 28 17.70 -7.51 17.66
CA ALA A 28 17.80 -8.96 17.64
C ALA A 28 16.80 -9.65 16.70
N VAL A 29 16.45 -9.03 15.56
CA VAL A 29 15.60 -9.69 14.56
C VAL A 29 16.36 -10.86 13.94
N VAL A 30 15.89 -12.08 14.20
CA VAL A 30 16.46 -13.32 13.64
C VAL A 30 15.59 -13.76 12.47
N ILE A 31 16.20 -13.92 11.29
CA ILE A 31 15.52 -14.38 10.07
C ILE A 31 15.78 -15.89 9.84
N ASP A 32 14.78 -16.58 9.28
CA ASP A 32 14.84 -18.03 9.02
C ASP A 32 15.68 -18.43 7.80
N HIS A 33 16.09 -17.46 6.96
CA HIS A 33 16.82 -17.62 5.70
C HIS A 33 16.10 -18.45 4.62
N GLY A 34 14.86 -18.91 4.87
CA GLY A 34 14.03 -19.58 3.88
C GLY A 34 13.38 -18.57 2.96
N GLU A 35 12.44 -17.80 3.51
CA GLU A 35 11.66 -16.80 2.78
C GLU A 35 12.28 -15.41 2.90
N ILE A 36 12.72 -15.03 4.10
CA ILE A 36 13.31 -13.71 4.37
C ILE A 36 14.83 -13.81 4.28
N ARG A 37 15.42 -13.01 3.39
CA ARG A 37 16.87 -13.00 3.13
C ARG A 37 17.61 -11.87 3.81
N ASP A 38 16.92 -10.77 4.09
CA ASP A 38 17.49 -9.59 4.74
C ASP A 38 16.40 -8.81 5.48
N HIS A 39 16.79 -7.99 6.44
CA HIS A 39 15.89 -7.11 7.18
C HIS A 39 16.62 -5.83 7.63
N ARG A 40 15.86 -4.76 7.82
CA ARG A 40 16.35 -3.52 8.43
C ARG A 40 15.20 -2.73 9.05
N TRP A 41 15.51 -1.94 10.07
CA TRP A 41 14.63 -0.89 10.55
C TRP A 41 14.85 0.38 9.71
N VAL A 42 13.76 1.00 9.27
CA VAL A 42 13.78 2.14 8.36
C VAL A 42 12.55 3.01 8.62
N ARG A 43 12.70 4.33 8.53
CA ARG A 43 11.54 5.22 8.67
C ARG A 43 10.64 5.08 7.44
N PRO A 44 9.31 5.20 7.61
CA PRO A 44 8.40 5.06 6.47
C PRO A 44 8.70 6.04 5.33
N ARG A 45 9.02 7.30 5.65
CA ARG A 45 9.41 8.33 4.66
C ARG A 45 10.67 7.92 3.90
N ASP A 46 11.72 7.49 4.60
CA ASP A 46 12.98 7.08 3.98
C ASP A 46 12.80 5.88 3.04
N MET A 47 11.86 4.96 3.34
CA MET A 47 11.51 3.85 2.45
C MET A 47 10.77 4.31 1.19
N LEU A 48 9.83 5.26 1.33
CA LEU A 48 9.14 5.87 0.19
C LEU A 48 10.12 6.64 -0.73
N ASP A 49 11.09 7.35 -0.14
CA ASP A 49 12.12 8.08 -0.88
C ASP A 49 13.06 7.13 -1.65
N GLN A 50 13.47 6.02 -1.04
CA GLN A 50 14.26 4.98 -1.72
C GLN A 50 13.46 4.32 -2.85
N HIS A 51 12.15 4.10 -2.65
CA HIS A 51 11.27 3.60 -3.71
C HIS A 51 11.16 4.61 -4.85
N ALA A 52 10.99 5.90 -4.55
CA ALA A 52 10.97 6.97 -5.55
C ALA A 52 12.27 7.04 -6.37
N ALA A 53 13.41 6.74 -5.75
CA ALA A 53 14.71 6.65 -6.41
C ALA A 53 14.93 5.33 -7.20
N GLY A 54 13.99 4.39 -7.13
CA GLY A 54 14.09 3.08 -7.80
C GLY A 54 15.06 2.11 -7.11
N GLU A 55 15.47 2.39 -5.87
CA GLU A 55 16.42 1.58 -5.11
C GLU A 55 15.77 0.35 -4.47
N VAL A 56 14.46 0.41 -4.22
CA VAL A 56 13.66 -0.67 -3.63
C VAL A 56 12.34 -0.84 -4.37
N ALA A 57 11.94 -2.09 -4.58
CA ALA A 57 10.61 -2.41 -5.07
C ALA A 57 9.64 -2.58 -3.89
N LEU A 58 8.43 -2.05 -4.01
CA LEU A 58 7.38 -2.19 -3.00
C LEU A 58 6.16 -2.86 -3.62
N ALA A 59 5.47 -3.68 -2.81
CA ALA A 59 4.14 -4.14 -3.17
C ALA A 59 3.12 -2.99 -2.95
N PRO A 60 2.04 -2.91 -3.76
CA PRO A 60 1.00 -1.88 -3.62
C PRO A 60 0.44 -1.69 -2.20
N PRO A 61 0.03 -2.74 -1.46
CA PRO A 61 -0.47 -2.55 -0.10
C PRO A 61 0.61 -2.05 0.87
N THR A 62 1.88 -2.38 0.64
CA THR A 62 3.01 -1.87 1.44
C THR A 62 3.21 -0.38 1.20
N PHE A 63 3.20 0.06 -0.06
CA PHE A 63 3.33 1.48 -0.42
C PHE A 63 2.22 2.33 0.22
N ILE A 64 0.96 1.91 0.08
CA ILE A 64 -0.20 2.63 0.66
C ILE A 64 -0.11 2.68 2.19
N THR A 65 0.30 1.58 2.82
CA THR A 65 0.50 1.54 4.27
C THR A 65 1.56 2.53 4.71
N LEU A 66 2.70 2.60 3.99
CA LEU A 66 3.77 3.57 4.26
C LEU A 66 3.29 5.01 4.09
N GLU A 67 2.54 5.33 3.04
CA GLU A 67 1.92 6.65 2.83
C GLU A 67 1.01 7.05 4.00
N HIS A 68 0.23 6.11 4.53
CA HIS A 68 -0.64 6.38 5.68
C HIS A 68 0.12 6.64 6.98
N ILE A 69 1.22 5.92 7.24
CA ILE A 69 1.95 6.04 8.52
C ILE A 69 3.10 7.05 8.49
N ALA A 70 3.62 7.42 7.31
CA ALA A 70 4.73 8.35 7.18
C ALA A 70 4.49 9.75 7.79
N PRO A 71 3.26 10.30 7.81
CA PRO A 71 2.98 11.57 8.49
C PRO A 71 2.98 11.47 10.02
N LEU A 72 2.84 10.27 10.57
CA LEU A 72 2.73 10.01 12.01
C LEU A 72 4.12 9.98 12.64
N ARG A 73 4.25 10.57 13.84
CA ARG A 73 5.55 10.88 14.47
C ARG A 73 5.91 9.92 15.59
N SER A 74 5.00 9.03 15.99
CA SER A 74 5.25 8.08 17.07
C SER A 74 4.45 6.79 16.92
N PRO A 75 4.92 5.68 17.52
CA PRO A 75 4.14 4.43 17.55
C PRO A 75 2.76 4.60 18.21
N ALA A 76 2.63 5.52 19.18
CA ALA A 76 1.36 5.83 19.82
C ALA A 76 0.36 6.47 18.85
N GLU A 77 0.81 7.39 18.00
CA GLU A 77 -0.03 7.99 16.95
C GLU A 77 -0.46 6.95 15.92
N VAL A 78 0.44 6.05 15.51
CA VAL A 78 0.13 4.95 14.59
C VAL A 78 -0.96 4.04 15.17
N LEU A 79 -0.81 3.64 16.44
CA LEU A 79 -1.82 2.80 17.11
C LEU A 79 -3.17 3.52 17.26
N ALA A 80 -3.17 4.81 17.59
CA ALA A 80 -4.40 5.58 17.75
C ALA A 80 -5.13 5.82 16.42
N GLY A 81 -4.39 5.94 15.31
CA GLY A 81 -4.97 6.12 13.97
C GLY A 81 -5.41 4.81 13.30
N SER A 82 -5.01 3.65 13.82
CA SER A 82 -5.26 2.35 13.17
C SER A 82 -6.69 1.84 13.43
N PRO A 83 -7.51 1.60 12.39
CA PRO A 83 -8.86 1.10 12.57
C PRO A 83 -8.93 -0.29 13.20
N GLY A 84 -10.03 -0.57 13.91
CA GLY A 84 -10.24 -1.83 14.63
C GLY A 84 -9.40 -1.99 15.91
N GLY A 85 -8.51 -1.04 16.21
CA GLY A 85 -7.78 -0.97 17.47
C GLY A 85 -8.65 -0.44 18.62
N ARG A 86 -8.24 -0.72 19.87
CA ARG A 86 -8.98 -0.34 21.09
C ARG A 86 -9.37 1.15 21.15
N ASN A 87 -8.54 2.02 20.59
CA ASN A 87 -8.71 3.47 20.59
C ASN A 87 -8.81 4.07 19.17
N GLY A 88 -8.87 3.23 18.13
CA GLY A 88 -8.88 3.67 16.74
C GLY A 88 -10.29 3.77 16.16
N PRO A 89 -10.41 4.18 14.88
CA PRO A 89 -11.68 4.17 14.16
C PRO A 89 -12.30 2.76 14.16
N ALA A 90 -13.63 2.67 14.22
CA ALA A 90 -14.31 1.38 14.23
C ALA A 90 -14.26 0.66 12.86
N GLU A 91 -14.30 1.43 11.77
CA GLU A 91 -14.38 0.86 10.42
C GLU A 91 -13.01 0.62 9.81
N VAL A 92 -12.74 -0.65 9.49
CA VAL A 92 -11.57 -1.05 8.69
C VAL A 92 -11.89 -0.84 7.22
N GLU A 93 -11.06 -0.07 6.52
CA GLU A 93 -11.22 0.11 5.08
C GLU A 93 -10.88 -1.18 4.32
N HIS A 94 -11.75 -1.55 3.39
CA HIS A 94 -11.59 -2.74 2.56
C HIS A 94 -11.10 -2.37 1.16
N PHE A 95 -9.93 -2.89 0.79
CA PHE A 95 -9.35 -2.74 -0.54
C PHE A 95 -9.67 -3.97 -1.38
N SER A 96 -10.51 -3.80 -2.40
CA SER A 96 -10.65 -4.76 -3.49
C SER A 96 -10.07 -4.12 -4.74
N THR A 97 -9.01 -4.70 -5.28
CA THR A 97 -8.31 -4.10 -6.43
C THR A 97 -9.02 -4.41 -7.75
N ARG A 98 -9.27 -3.36 -8.54
CA ARG A 98 -9.47 -3.44 -10.00
C ARG A 98 -8.27 -2.83 -10.70
N VAL A 99 -7.80 -3.42 -11.80
CA VAL A 99 -6.62 -2.93 -12.53
C VAL A 99 -7.09 -2.20 -13.79
N GLY A 100 -6.59 -0.99 -14.00
CA GLY A 100 -6.71 -0.25 -15.24
C GLY A 100 -5.34 -0.08 -15.90
N ALA A 101 -5.28 -0.13 -17.23
CA ALA A 101 -4.05 0.13 -17.99
C ALA A 101 -3.83 1.64 -18.17
N THR A 102 -2.58 2.09 -18.07
CA THR A 102 -2.15 3.41 -18.55
C THR A 102 -1.33 3.23 -19.84
N GLU A 103 -0.78 4.31 -20.39
CA GLU A 103 0.14 4.24 -21.53
C GLU A 103 1.43 3.46 -21.17
N ASP A 104 2.01 3.76 -20.01
CA ASP A 104 3.32 3.27 -19.59
C ASP A 104 3.29 2.23 -18.45
N GLY A 105 2.10 1.88 -17.94
CA GLY A 105 1.95 0.92 -16.86
C GLY A 105 0.49 0.66 -16.46
N TRP A 106 0.22 0.72 -15.16
CA TRP A 106 -1.08 0.32 -14.60
C TRP A 106 -1.49 1.22 -13.44
N ALA A 107 -2.80 1.29 -13.19
CA ALA A 107 -3.38 1.85 -11.99
C ALA A 107 -4.18 0.78 -11.24
N ALA A 108 -4.03 0.74 -9.92
CA ALA A 108 -4.91 -0.01 -9.04
C ALA A 108 -6.04 0.91 -8.57
N LEU A 109 -7.28 0.55 -8.90
CA LEU A 109 -8.49 1.25 -8.50
C LEU A 109 -9.13 0.54 -7.30
N TYR A 110 -9.62 1.34 -6.36
CA TYR A 110 -10.26 0.88 -5.13
C TYR A 110 -11.69 1.41 -5.03
N HIS A 111 -12.48 0.83 -4.12
CA HIS A 111 -13.88 1.21 -3.94
C HIS A 111 -14.01 2.71 -3.61
N GLY A 112 -14.96 3.38 -4.26
CA GLY A 112 -15.14 4.83 -4.18
C GLY A 112 -14.48 5.60 -5.32
N ASP A 113 -13.66 4.95 -6.16
CA ASP A 113 -13.15 5.55 -7.38
C ASP A 113 -14.19 5.57 -8.51
N ALA A 114 -14.26 6.65 -9.28
CA ALA A 114 -15.21 6.80 -10.39
C ALA A 114 -15.06 5.73 -11.49
N GLY A 115 -13.83 5.25 -11.72
CA GLY A 115 -13.53 4.21 -12.70
C GLY A 115 -13.62 2.80 -12.12
N TYR A 116 -13.95 2.63 -10.83
CA TYR A 116 -13.83 1.34 -10.14
C TYR A 116 -14.59 0.21 -10.84
N ASP A 117 -15.84 0.43 -11.24
CA ASP A 117 -16.70 -0.61 -11.82
C ASP A 117 -16.43 -0.93 -13.29
N SER A 118 -16.02 0.06 -14.07
CA SER A 118 -15.69 -0.10 -15.49
C SER A 118 -14.23 -0.51 -15.71
N GLY A 119 -13.34 -0.22 -14.76
CA GLY A 119 -11.89 -0.25 -14.98
C GLY A 119 -11.37 0.94 -15.81
N ASP A 120 -12.24 1.89 -16.18
CA ASP A 120 -11.88 3.05 -16.99
C ASP A 120 -11.25 4.14 -16.12
N ILE A 121 -9.93 4.23 -16.20
CA ILE A 121 -9.12 5.21 -15.45
C ILE A 121 -9.39 6.66 -15.86
N THR A 122 -10.02 6.91 -17.02
CA THR A 122 -10.25 8.25 -17.55
C THR A 122 -11.56 8.86 -17.03
N MET A 123 -12.46 8.06 -16.46
CA MET A 123 -13.75 8.52 -15.97
C MET A 123 -13.59 9.65 -14.94
N ALA A 124 -14.26 10.78 -15.18
CA ALA A 124 -14.28 11.91 -14.25
C ALA A 124 -15.09 11.58 -12.99
N GLY A 125 -14.64 12.07 -11.84
CA GLY A 125 -15.33 11.89 -10.56
C GLY A 125 -14.36 11.62 -9.41
N PRO A 126 -14.87 11.07 -8.29
CA PRO A 126 -14.05 10.74 -7.12
C PRO A 126 -12.85 9.84 -7.45
N ARG A 127 -11.81 9.94 -6.63
CA ARG A 127 -10.53 9.25 -6.82
C ARG A 127 -10.17 8.42 -5.59
N HIS A 128 -9.87 7.16 -5.83
CA HIS A 128 -9.30 6.25 -4.85
C HIS A 128 -8.47 5.19 -5.58
N ARG A 129 -7.22 5.53 -5.88
CA ARG A 129 -6.37 4.75 -6.77
C ARG A 129 -4.88 4.92 -6.47
N LEU A 130 -4.10 3.94 -6.89
CA LEU A 130 -2.64 3.99 -6.91
C LEU A 130 -2.16 3.94 -8.37
N TRP A 131 -1.45 4.98 -8.79
CA TRP A 131 -0.78 5.05 -10.09
C TRP A 131 0.60 4.39 -9.99
N MET A 132 0.85 3.40 -10.84
CA MET A 132 2.08 2.60 -10.92
C MET A 132 2.63 2.59 -12.35
N ASP A 133 2.46 3.71 -13.03
CA ASP A 133 2.91 3.99 -14.40
C ASP A 133 4.34 4.52 -14.43
N GLU A 134 4.73 5.31 -13.45
CA GLU A 134 6.08 5.85 -13.28
C GLU A 134 6.48 5.91 -11.80
N LEU A 135 7.79 6.00 -11.53
CA LEU A 135 8.28 6.35 -10.21
C LEU A 135 8.38 7.88 -10.07
N PRO A 136 8.03 8.44 -8.90
CA PRO A 136 7.41 7.78 -7.76
C PRO A 136 5.96 7.39 -8.05
N TRP A 137 5.51 6.26 -7.50
CA TRP A 137 4.10 5.91 -7.49
C TRP A 137 3.28 7.00 -6.80
N ARG A 138 2.04 7.19 -7.24
CA ARG A 138 1.14 8.22 -6.71
C ARG A 138 -0.11 7.59 -6.15
N TYR A 139 -0.31 7.70 -4.85
CA TYR A 139 -1.58 7.32 -4.22
C TYR A 139 -2.52 8.53 -4.18
N GLU A 140 -3.68 8.41 -4.82
CA GLU A 140 -4.67 9.47 -4.95
C GLU A 140 -5.97 9.06 -4.26
N ARG A 141 -6.31 9.75 -3.17
CA ARG A 141 -7.55 9.53 -2.43
C ARG A 141 -8.24 10.86 -2.15
N GLN A 142 -9.42 11.03 -2.72
CA GLN A 142 -10.31 12.15 -2.44
C GLN A 142 -11.36 11.71 -1.43
N VAL A 143 -11.14 12.09 -0.17
CA VAL A 143 -12.15 11.94 0.88
C VAL A 143 -13.07 13.14 0.78
N ARG A 144 -14.38 12.90 0.65
CA ARG A 144 -15.39 13.96 0.74
C ARG A 144 -15.53 14.44 2.18
#